data_AF-A0AB39HEN6-F1
#
_entry.id   AF-A0AB39HEN6-F1
#
_cell.length_a   1.000
_cell.length_b   1.000
_cell.length_c   1.000
_cell.angle_alpha   90.00
_cell.angle_beta   90.00
_cell.angle_gamma   90.00
#
_symmetry.space_group_name_H-M   'P 1'
#
loop_
_entity.id
_entity.type
_entity.pdbx_description
1 polymer ?
#
loop_
_entity_poly.entity_id
_entity_poly.type
_entity_poly.pdbx_seq_one_letter_code
_entity_poly.pdbx_strand_id
1 'polypeptide(L)'
;MQFEMTRFDAEENKRLFDYLYDRIEDIHAQFGQELEWLRLDEKKASRVQCARPINGDDRQQWPEVITWYVENMSRLESALKDVIQDAKKVL
;
A
#
# COMPACT_ATOMS: atom_id res chain seq x y z
N MET A 1 -6.45 -2.16 4.52
CA MET A 1 -5.55 -3.09 3.80
C MET A 1 -4.17 -2.46 3.67
N GLN A 2 -3.13 -3.27 3.49
CA GLN A 2 -1.76 -2.77 3.40
C GLN A 2 -0.89 -3.63 2.48
N PHE A 3 0.11 -3.00 1.88
CA PHE A 3 1.28 -3.62 1.25
C PHE A 3 2.50 -3.37 2.12
N GLU A 4 3.21 -4.44 2.50
CA GLU A 4 4.36 -4.38 3.40
C GLU A 4 5.67 -4.71 2.67
N MET A 5 6.68 -3.88 2.91
CA MET A 5 8.06 -4.06 2.44
C MET A 5 8.88 -4.52 3.64
N THR A 6 9.09 -5.83 3.73
CA THR A 6 9.68 -6.50 4.91
C THR A 6 10.80 -7.47 4.53
N ARG A 7 11.49 -7.22 3.40
CA ARG A 7 12.66 -7.99 2.95
C ARG A 7 13.76 -8.02 4.02
N PHE A 8 14.74 -8.89 3.82
CA PHE A 8 15.78 -9.13 4.82
C PHE A 8 16.56 -7.85 5.14
N ASP A 9 16.96 -7.09 4.12
CA ASP A 9 17.68 -5.83 4.28
C ASP A 9 16.71 -4.67 4.55
N ALA A 10 16.96 -3.93 5.62
CA ALA A 10 16.20 -2.74 5.99
C ALA A 10 16.35 -1.63 4.93
N GLU A 11 17.56 -1.44 4.43
CA GLU A 11 17.90 -0.40 3.47
C GLU A 11 17.21 -0.65 2.13
N GLU A 12 17.13 -1.92 1.71
CA GLU A 12 16.39 -2.33 0.53
C GLU A 12 14.89 -1.99 0.64
N ASN A 13 14.28 -2.19 1.81
CA ASN A 13 12.89 -1.80 2.05
C ASN A 13 12.71 -0.28 2.00
N LYS A 14 13.69 0.51 2.45
CA LYS A 14 13.63 1.97 2.37
C LYS A 14 13.78 2.47 0.94
N ARG A 15 14.74 1.94 0.19
CA ARG A 15 14.94 2.29 -1.22
C ARG A 15 13.72 1.95 -2.08
N LEU A 16 13.10 0.80 -1.85
CA LEU A 16 11.85 0.45 -2.54
C LEU A 16 10.72 1.42 -2.16
N PHE A 17 10.59 1.77 -0.87
CA PHE A 17 9.61 2.77 -0.43
C PHE A 17 9.85 4.11 -1.11
N ASP A 18 11.07 4.63 -1.09
CA ASP A 18 11.43 5.92 -1.66
C ASP A 18 11.16 5.93 -3.18
N TYR A 19 11.51 4.84 -3.88
CA TYR A 19 11.22 4.69 -5.32
C TYR A 19 9.72 4.72 -5.64
N LEU A 20 8.89 4.09 -4.79
CA LEU A 20 7.43 4.12 -4.94
C LEU A 20 6.88 5.51 -4.58
N TYR A 21 7.43 6.15 -3.55
CA TYR A 21 7.01 7.46 -3.07
C TYR A 21 7.30 8.57 -4.09
N ASP A 22 8.39 8.48 -4.84
CA ASP A 22 8.69 9.38 -5.97
C ASP A 22 7.63 9.34 -7.09
N ARG A 23 6.76 8.32 -7.09
CA ARG A 23 5.65 8.12 -8.05
C ARG A 23 4.29 8.16 -7.37
N ILE A 24 4.22 8.81 -6.20
CA ILE A 24 3.00 8.85 -5.37
C ILE A 24 1.77 9.35 -6.14
N GLU A 25 1.93 10.39 -6.97
CA GLU A 25 0.82 10.98 -7.72
C GLU A 25 0.22 10.00 -8.74
N ASP A 26 1.06 9.29 -9.49
CA ASP A 26 0.62 8.27 -10.45
C ASP A 26 -0.07 7.10 -9.73
N ILE A 27 0.49 6.67 -8.60
CA ILE A 27 -0.06 5.58 -7.79
C ILE A 27 -1.42 5.98 -7.20
N HIS A 28 -1.54 7.21 -6.67
CA HIS A 28 -2.81 7.74 -6.17
C HIS A 28 -3.86 7.86 -7.28
N ALA A 29 -3.46 8.34 -8.47
CA ALA A 29 -4.35 8.43 -9.62
C ALA A 29 -4.84 7.06 -10.09
N GLN A 30 -3.94 6.06 -10.15
CA GLN A 30 -4.30 4.69 -10.55
C GLN A 30 -5.12 3.96 -9.48
N PHE A 31 -4.86 4.21 -8.20
CA PHE A 31 -5.65 3.67 -7.10
C PHE A 31 -7.05 4.31 -7.01
N GLY A 32 -7.13 5.62 -7.33
CA GLY A 32 -8.34 6.43 -7.34
C GLY A 32 -8.62 7.18 -6.04
N GLN A 33 -7.67 7.17 -5.09
CA GLN A 33 -7.71 7.96 -3.85
C GLN A 33 -6.31 8.02 -3.23
N GLU A 34 -6.15 8.82 -2.18
CA GLU A 34 -4.88 8.87 -1.45
C GLU A 34 -4.65 7.60 -0.62
N LEU A 35 -3.42 7.10 -0.68
CA LEU A 35 -2.88 6.05 0.18
C LEU A 35 -2.09 6.67 1.33
N GLU A 36 -2.08 6.00 2.48
CA GLU A 36 -1.22 6.33 3.60
C GLU A 36 0.15 5.68 3.40
N TRP A 37 1.21 6.48 3.50
CA TRP A 37 2.59 6.08 3.25
C TRP A 37 3.38 6.11 4.54
N LEU A 38 3.87 4.95 4.97
CA LEU A 38 4.56 4.77 6.25
C LEU A 38 5.96 4.21 5.99
N ARG A 39 6.95 5.10 5.89
CA ARG A 39 8.36 4.71 5.73
C ARG A 39 8.85 3.96 6.96
N LEU A 40 8.42 4.35 8.17
CA LEU A 40 8.79 3.74 9.45
C LEU A 40 10.31 3.66 9.66
N ASP A 41 10.99 4.80 9.69
CA ASP A 41 12.46 4.88 9.75
C ASP A 41 13.10 4.12 10.91
N GLU A 42 12.42 4.06 12.05
CA GLU A 42 12.87 3.34 13.25
C GLU A 42 12.66 1.82 13.15
N LYS A 43 12.06 1.32 12.06
CA LYS A 43 11.76 -0.10 11.83
C LYS A 43 12.36 -0.58 10.51
N LYS A 44 12.64 -1.88 10.43
CA LYS A 44 13.05 -2.54 9.17
C LYS A 44 11.99 -2.42 8.07
N ALA A 45 10.73 -2.47 8.47
CA ALA A 45 9.60 -2.48 7.54
C ALA A 45 9.32 -1.08 6.98
N SER A 46 8.72 -1.04 5.80
CA SER A 46 7.97 0.11 5.28
C SER A 46 6.61 -0.40 4.80
N ARG A 47 5.56 0.44 4.76
CA ARG A 47 4.26 0.00 4.22
C ARG A 47 3.47 1.12 3.56
N VAL A 48 2.60 0.71 2.65
CA VAL A 48 1.58 1.54 2.01
C VAL A 48 0.22 0.97 2.37
N GLN A 49 -0.71 1.79 2.84
CA GLN A 49 -2.00 1.28 3.31
C GLN A 49 -3.17 2.17 2.89
N CYS A 50 -4.34 1.55 2.82
CA CYS A 50 -5.63 2.23 2.73
C CYS A 50 -6.47 1.78 3.93
N ALA A 51 -6.83 2.72 4.79
CA ALA A 51 -7.62 2.47 5.99
C ALA A 51 -8.99 3.13 5.88
N ARG A 52 -10.01 2.43 6.37
CA ARG A 52 -11.36 2.96 6.56
C ARG A 52 -11.76 2.71 8.01
N PRO A 53 -12.26 3.71 8.75
CA PRO A 53 -12.78 3.49 10.10
C PRO A 53 -14.04 2.60 10.02
N ILE A 54 -14.07 1.55 10.83
CA ILE A 54 -15.17 0.57 10.85
C ILE A 54 -15.53 0.32 12.32
N ASN A 55 -16.82 0.27 12.62
CA ASN A 55 -17.29 -0.19 13.91
C ASN A 55 -17.36 -1.74 13.90
N GLY A 56 -16.46 -2.39 14.62
CA GLY A 56 -16.37 -3.87 14.65
C GLY A 56 -17.60 -4.54 15.27
N ASP A 57 -18.33 -3.83 16.14
CA ASP A 57 -19.52 -4.35 16.82
C ASP A 57 -20.77 -4.28 15.92
N ASP A 58 -20.77 -3.41 14.91
CA ASP A 58 -21.86 -3.31 13.96
C ASP A 58 -21.71 -4.30 12.80
N ARG A 59 -22.21 -5.52 13.03
CA ARG A 59 -22.20 -6.60 12.04
C ARG A 59 -23.01 -6.30 10.78
N GLN A 60 -23.90 -5.30 10.81
CA GLN A 60 -24.69 -4.92 9.62
C GLN A 60 -23.80 -4.25 8.56
N GLN A 61 -22.68 -3.65 8.97
CA GLN A 61 -21.72 -3.01 8.06
C GLN A 61 -20.77 -4.00 7.39
N TRP A 62 -20.66 -5.24 7.91
CA TRP A 62 -19.67 -6.20 7.44
C TRP A 62 -19.74 -6.52 5.94
N PRO A 63 -20.92 -6.74 5.33
CA PRO A 63 -20.99 -6.98 3.90
C PRO A 63 -20.41 -5.82 3.08
N GLU A 64 -20.73 -4.58 3.45
CA GLU A 64 -20.20 -3.38 2.79
C GLU A 64 -18.69 -3.26 2.98
N VAL A 65 -18.20 -3.52 4.19
CA VAL A 65 -16.76 -3.51 4.51
C VAL A 65 -15.99 -4.56 3.71
N ILE A 66 -16.54 -5.77 3.57
CA ILE A 66 -15.92 -6.84 2.79
C ILE A 66 -15.87 -6.45 1.31
N THR A 67 -16.96 -5.94 0.75
CA THR A 67 -16.99 -5.45 -0.64
C THR A 67 -15.95 -4.36 -0.85
N TRP A 68 -15.93 -3.34 0.03
CA TRP A 68 -14.93 -2.28 -0.01
C TRP A 68 -13.50 -2.84 0.07
N TYR A 69 -13.26 -3.82 0.94
CA TYR A 69 -11.94 -4.42 1.11
C TYR A 69 -11.49 -5.18 -0.15
N VAL A 70 -12.37 -5.97 -0.76
CA VAL A 70 -12.06 -6.73 -1.99
C VAL A 70 -11.78 -5.78 -3.15
N GLU A 71 -12.63 -4.78 -3.36
CA GLU A 71 -12.47 -3.80 -4.45
C GLU A 71 -11.15 -3.03 -4.34
N ASN A 72 -10.83 -2.54 -3.13
CA ASN A 72 -9.62 -1.75 -2.93
C ASN A 72 -8.36 -2.63 -2.94
N MET A 73 -8.44 -3.92 -2.58
CA MET A 73 -7.27 -4.81 -2.63
C MET A 73 -6.78 -5.01 -4.07
N SER A 74 -7.70 -5.26 -5.00
CA SER A 74 -7.36 -5.40 -6.43
C SER A 74 -6.83 -4.10 -7.03
N ARG A 75 -7.37 -2.95 -6.62
CA ARG A 75 -6.87 -1.63 -7.05
C ARG A 75 -5.47 -1.34 -6.52
N LEU A 76 -5.21 -1.65 -5.24
CA LEU A 76 -3.91 -1.45 -4.62
C LEU A 76 -2.84 -2.31 -5.31
N GLU A 77 -3.16 -3.58 -5.58
CA GLU A 77 -2.27 -4.46 -6.33
C GLU A 77 -1.98 -3.88 -7.72
N SER A 78 -3.01 -3.48 -8.47
CA SER A 78 -2.86 -2.89 -9.80
C SER A 78 -1.98 -1.63 -9.79
N ALA A 79 -2.23 -0.71 -8.86
CA ALA A 79 -1.50 0.56 -8.76
C ALA A 79 -0.02 0.40 -8.40
N LEU A 80 0.34 -0.64 -7.63
CA LEU A 80 1.72 -0.87 -7.21
C LEU A 80 2.49 -1.82 -8.13
N LYS A 81 1.81 -2.73 -8.85
CA LYS A 81 2.44 -3.83 -9.58
C LYS A 81 3.48 -3.35 -10.59
N ASP A 82 3.11 -2.42 -11.46
CA ASP A 82 3.98 -1.96 -12.54
C ASP A 82 5.18 -1.19 -11.99
N VAL A 83 4.94 -0.33 -10.99
CA VAL A 83 6.01 0.44 -10.34
C VAL A 83 7.00 -0.47 -9.60
N ILE A 84 6.51 -1.51 -8.92
CA ILE A 84 7.36 -2.52 -8.25
C ILE A 84 8.16 -3.32 -9.28
N GLN A 85 7.56 -3.67 -10.42
CA GLN A 85 8.27 -4.38 -11.49
C GLN A 85 9.41 -3.55 -12.07
N ASP A 86 9.21 -2.24 -12.22
CA ASP A 86 10.27 -1.34 -12.68
C ASP A 86 11.35 -1.14 -11.61
N ALA A 87 10.95 -1.02 -10.33
CA ALA A 87 11.90 -0.94 -9.21
C ALA A 87 12.88 -2.13 -9.18
N LYS A 88 12.38 -3.35 -9.45
CA LYS A 88 13.21 -4.57 -9.52
C LYS A 88 14.28 -4.58 -10.61
N LYS A 89 14.17 -3.71 -11.62
CA LYS A 89 15.15 -3.61 -12.72
C LYS A 89 16.28 -2.63 -12.38
N VAL A 90 16.06 -1.75 -11.42
CA VAL A 90 16.94 -0.60 -11.14
C VAL A 90 17.52 -0.58 -9.73
N LEU A 91 16.95 -1.37 -8.80
CA LEU A 91 17.42 -1.59 -7.43
C LEU A 91 18.07 -2.97 -7.30
#